data_AF-A0A1W1BM86-F1
#
_entry.id   AF-A0A1W1BM86-F1
#
_cell.length_a   1.000
_cell.length_b   1.000
_cell.length_c   1.000
_cell.angle_alpha   90.00
_cell.angle_beta   90.00
_cell.angle_gamma   90.00
#
_symmetry.space_group_name_H-M   'P 1'
#
loop_
_entity.id
_entity.type
_entity.pdbx_description
1 polymer ?
#
loop_
_entity_poly.entity_id
_entity_poly.type
_entity_poly.pdbx_seq_one_letter_code
_entity_poly.pdbx_strand_id
1 'polypeptide(L)' 'MTIWKHEENKSTHRLVKLYKEDHGEGEYMGDLDEKSIKNMIRDIKPDMKTDQAFGTLSYFGMLPLLIIKENH' A
#
# COMPACT_ATOMS: atom_id res chain seq x y z
N MET A 1 -11.60 3.58 6.27
CA MET A 1 -12.00 2.70 5.14
C MET A 1 -11.43 1.32 5.40
N THR A 2 -12.12 0.28 4.95
CA THR A 2 -11.61 -1.09 4.95
C THR A 2 -10.32 -1.15 4.13
N ILE A 3 -9.28 -1.80 4.66
CA ILE A 3 -8.01 -1.97 3.98
C ILE A 3 -7.66 -3.44 3.88
N TRP A 4 -7.24 -3.83 2.68
CA TRP A 4 -6.60 -5.11 2.43
C TRP A 4 -5.18 -4.86 1.91
N LYS A 5 -4.25 -5.73 2.27
CA LYS A 5 -2.85 -5.61 1.86
C LYS A 5 -2.37 -6.93 1.24
N HIS A 6 -1.85 -6.84 0.03
CA HIS A 6 -1.10 -7.92 -0.61
C HIS A 6 0.38 -7.52 -0.71
N GLU A 7 1.28 -8.49 -0.55
CA GLU A 7 2.72 -8.24 -0.60
C GLU A 7 3.47 -9.35 -1.33
N GLU A 8 4.25 -8.96 -2.34
CA GLU A 8 5.16 -9.83 -3.07
C GLU A 8 6.59 -9.38 -2.85
N ASN A 9 7.43 -10.29 -2.36
CA ASN A 9 8.82 -10.03 -2.07
C ASN A 9 9.72 -10.86 -3.00
N LYS A 10 10.36 -10.20 -3.96
CA LYS A 10 11.28 -10.83 -4.94
C LYS A 10 12.72 -10.41 -4.66
N SER A 11 13.69 -11.01 -5.35
CA SER A 11 15.10 -10.68 -5.20
C SER A 11 15.41 -9.22 -5.57
N THR A 12 14.77 -8.69 -6.61
CA THR A 12 15.05 -7.35 -7.14
C THR A 12 14.11 -6.26 -6.65
N HIS A 13 12.95 -6.63 -6.11
CA HIS A 13 11.91 -5.67 -5.73
C HIS A 13 10.97 -6.24 -4.67
N ARG A 14 10.24 -5.33 -4.03
CA ARG A 14 9.09 -5.59 -3.19
C ARG A 14 7.90 -4.84 -3.78
N LEU A 15 6.81 -5.55 -4.05
CA LEU A 15 5.55 -4.97 -4.49
C LEU A 15 4.55 -5.09 -3.35
N VAL A 16 4.02 -3.97 -2.88
CA VAL A 16 2.91 -3.93 -1.91
C VAL A 16 1.70 -3.35 -2.60
N LYS A 17 0.54 -4.01 -2.50
CA LYS A 17 -0.72 -3.50 -3.03
C LYS A 17 -1.67 -3.27 -1.87
N LEU A 18 -2.23 -2.07 -1.79
CA LEU A 18 -3.29 -1.73 -0.84
C LEU A 18 -4.62 -1.65 -1.58
N TYR A 19 -5.68 -2.17 -0.97
CA TYR A 19 -7.03 -2.19 -1.52
C TYR A 19 -8.07 -1.67 -0.54
N LYS A 20 -9.15 -1.09 -1.06
CA LYS A 20 -10.34 -0.72 -0.28
C LYS A 20 -11.36 -1.84 -0.15
N GLU A 21 -11.24 -2.86 -0.98
CA GLU A 21 -12.18 -3.98 -1.11
C GLU A 21 -11.39 -5.29 -1.17
N ASP A 22 -12.08 -6.41 -0.91
CA ASP A 22 -11.47 -7.72 -1.03
C ASP A 22 -11.34 -8.11 -2.51
N HIS A 23 -10.11 -8.23 -2.98
CA HIS A 23 -9.79 -8.70 -4.32
C HIS A 23 -9.33 -10.17 -4.36
N GLY A 24 -9.47 -10.90 -3.25
CA GLY A 24 -9.15 -12.33 -3.13
C GLY A 24 -7.66 -12.65 -2.97
N GLU A 25 -6.79 -11.64 -2.95
CA GLU A 25 -5.32 -11.82 -2.81
C GLU A 25 -4.70 -11.11 -1.60
N GLY A 26 -5.47 -10.27 -0.89
CA GLY A 26 -4.96 -9.47 0.24
C GLY A 26 -5.30 -10.05 1.61
N GLU A 27 -4.51 -9.68 2.62
CA GLU A 27 -4.84 -9.87 4.02
C GLU A 27 -5.69 -8.68 4.52
N TYR A 28 -6.75 -8.96 5.27
CA TYR A 28 -7.58 -7.92 5.88
C TYR A 28 -6.80 -7.20 6.99
N MET A 29 -6.62 -5.89 6.83
CA MET A 29 -5.87 -5.06 7.77
C MET A 29 -6.76 -4.32 8.77
N GLY A 30 -8.08 -4.47 8.66
CA GLY A 30 -9.05 -3.73 9.46
C GLY A 30 -9.63 -2.51 8.76
N ASP A 31 -10.57 -1.87 9.45
CA ASP A 31 -11.11 -0.57 9.08
C ASP A 31 -10.22 0.53 9.67
N LEU A 32 -9.45 1.19 8.81
CA LEU A 32 -8.43 2.16 9.23
C LEU A 32 -8.87 3.60 8.96
N ASP A 33 -8.48 4.51 9.84
CA ASP A 33 -8.63 5.94 9.61
C ASP A 33 -7.57 6.47 8.63
N GLU A 34 -7.80 7.68 8.12
CA GLU A 34 -6.90 8.33 7.17
C GLU A 34 -5.46 8.43 7.70
N LYS A 35 -5.29 8.76 8.98
CA LYS A 35 -3.97 8.93 9.61
C LYS A 35 -3.20 7.62 9.62
N SER A 36 -3.86 6.52 9.98
CA SER A 36 -3.30 5.18 10.04
C SER A 36 -2.91 4.67 8.65
N ILE A 37 -3.74 4.93 7.65
CA ILE A 37 -3.44 4.59 6.25
C ILE A 37 -2.25 5.38 5.73
N LYS A 38 -2.20 6.69 6.00
CA LYS A 38 -1.06 7.54 5.60
C LYS A 38 0.24 7.09 6.27
N ASN A 39 0.20 6.74 7.55
CA ASN A 39 1.35 6.17 8.24
C ASN A 39 1.80 4.86 7.61
N MET A 40 0.87 3.92 7.36
CA MET A 40 1.17 2.65 6.67
C MET A 40 1.84 2.87 5.31
N ILE A 41 1.31 3.80 4.50
CA ILE A 41 1.88 4.15 3.19
C ILE A 41 3.32 4.67 3.36
N ARG A 42 3.55 5.55 4.33
CA ARG A 42 4.88 6.13 4.63
C ARG A 42 5.88 5.08 5.10
N ASP A 43 5.43 4.13 5.92
CA ASP A 43 6.25 3.03 6.42
C ASP A 43 6.65 2.06 5.30
N ILE A 44 5.76 1.84 4.32
CA ILE A 44 6.05 1.01 3.15
C ILE A 44 7.00 1.70 2.18
N LYS A 45 6.75 2.98 1.87
CA LYS A 45 7.47 3.74 0.85
C LYS A 45 7.68 5.19 1.31
N PRO A 46 8.75 5.49 2.06
CA PRO A 46 8.95 6.79 2.72
C PRO A 46 9.24 7.94 1.75
N ASP A 47 9.67 7.64 0.52
CA ASP A 47 9.96 8.60 -0.54
C ASP A 47 8.70 9.08 -1.29
N MET A 48 7.53 8.48 -1.03
CA MET A 48 6.29 8.81 -1.73
C MET A 48 5.55 9.99 -1.10
N LYS A 49 4.90 10.81 -1.95
CA LYS A 49 3.96 11.85 -1.52
C LYS A 49 2.69 11.22 -0.93
N THR A 50 2.67 11.06 0.40
CA THR A 50 1.64 10.31 1.12
C THR A 50 0.21 10.79 0.86
N ASP A 51 -0.03 12.10 0.79
CA ASP A 51 -1.37 12.64 0.53
C ASP A 51 -1.89 12.28 -0.87
N GLN A 52 -1.01 12.32 -1.88
CA GLN A 52 -1.37 11.93 -3.25
C GLN A 52 -1.68 10.44 -3.32
N ALA A 53 -0.86 9.62 -2.68
CA ALA A 53 -1.04 8.17 -2.62
C ALA A 53 -2.32 7.77 -1.89
N PHE A 54 -2.62 8.41 -0.75
CA PHE A 54 -3.89 8.24 -0.06
C PHE A 54 -5.06 8.65 -0.97
N GLY A 55 -4.95 9.77 -1.69
CA GLY A 55 -5.94 10.19 -2.68
C GLY A 55 -6.17 9.14 -3.77
N THR A 56 -5.10 8.56 -4.32
CA THR A 56 -5.18 7.46 -5.30
C THR A 56 -5.89 6.25 -4.73
N LEU A 57 -5.50 5.78 -3.53
CA LEU A 57 -6.17 4.65 -2.87
C LEU A 57 -7.65 4.95 -2.62
N SER A 58 -7.95 6.13 -2.08
CA SER A 58 -9.30 6.57 -1.74
C SER A 58 -10.22 6.64 -2.97
N TYR A 59 -9.71 7.16 -4.08
CA TYR A 59 -10.47 7.37 -5.31
C TYR A 59 -10.60 6.10 -6.15
N PHE A 60 -9.49 5.40 -6.42
CA PHE A 60 -9.47 4.25 -7.33
C PHE A 60 -9.70 2.89 -6.65
N GLY A 61 -9.67 2.81 -5.32
CA GLY A 61 -9.83 1.54 -4.62
C GLY A 61 -8.56 0.70 -4.49
N MET A 62 -7.47 1.12 -5.14
CA MET A 62 -6.20 0.39 -5.21
C MET A 62 -5.01 1.33 -5.20
N LEU A 63 -3.93 0.92 -4.53
CA LEU A 63 -2.63 1.60 -4.56
C LEU A 63 -1.49 0.57 -4.62
N PRO A 64 -0.86 0.38 -5.80
CA PRO A 64 0.36 -0.42 -5.92
C PRO A 64 1.60 0.42 -5.56
N LEU A 65 2.47 -0.15 -4.75
CA LEU A 65 3.71 0.44 -4.26
C LEU A 65 4.87 -0.48 -4.64
N LEU A 66 5.63 -0.08 -5.65
CA LEU A 66 6.84 -0.78 -6.07
C LEU A 66 8.06 -0.18 -5.40
N ILE A 67 8.83 -1.03 -4.71
CA ILE A 67 10.09 -0.69 -4.07
C ILE A 67 11.18 -1.52 -4.73
N ILE A 68 12.08 -0.85 -5.46
CA ILE A 68 13.26 -1.49 -6.05
C ILE A 68 14.27 -1.71 -4.93
N LYS A 69 14.80 -2.92 -4.82
CA LYS A 69 15.91 -3.21 -3.91
C LYS A 69 17.19 -2.79 -4.61
N GLU A 70 17.95 -1.90 -3.99
CA GLU A 70 19.28 -1.60 -4.49
C GLU A 70 20.15 -2.87 -4.32
N ASN A 71 20.69 -3.37 -5.43
CA ASN A 71 21.75 -4.36 -5.38
C ASN A 71 23.02 -3.60 -4.99
N HIS A 72 23.46 -3.77 -3.74
CA HIS A 72 24.80 -3.37 -3.33
C HIS A 72 25.87 -4.25 -4.00
#